data_AF-A0A2S1H4A0-F1
#
_entry.id   AF-A0A2S1H4A0-F1
#
_cell.length_a   1.000
_cell.length_b   1.000
_cell.length_c   1.000
_cell.angle_alpha   90.00
_cell.angle_beta   90.00
_cell.angle_gamma   90.00
#
_symmetry.space_group_name_H-M   'P 1'
#
loop_
_entity.id
_entity.type
_entity.pdbx_description
1 polymer ?
#
loop_
_entity_poly.entity_id
_entity_poly.type
_entity_poly.pdbx_seq_one_letter_code
_entity_poly.pdbx_strand_id
1 'polypeptide(L)'
;MQQKKASTNYEICFINDLKSGQIVYEDVFVEQRCLLAKGHVLTDRIITILKNRNVQQVMIEKALTTNHSDNSAMNIIEQMKYELGHDFLKVLGTLSSETRYGKALNNSEDVHFLKNLLANYMENPMIYKLFTNLKNHDESTYLHSMDVFTLGTLFALSEGITNIEEIALGYLFHDIGKMNITSTLLNKKERLTKEEYAAIQSHPTKGYQLLCSNGFEHIAHFAKSHNERLDGSGYPEGLTNDQLSHEMQILQIVDVYSAITMKRSYKDGVAAVIAMEKLIKQHTKFDSNLVYRFIDLIGIYPENAVVLLSDGNQAIVEKVNSLYPLLPTVKVIQTSETFQMPMDFSLSINKMITCQVDTPQQLFSKFSDFLLNNDEEQMIRYYKKLKVHYHKSEWFTHIYLPVLHIFRVMENYNMVPEVRFEEVKNKLLTMIEKTLKSFRQNHHHHEKILLLTEDQNTSAIIQIFEGILHNHNIYPFISIVNQSKEAIENMIMLCKAEKLIVIGDSFKDMPTSTIQYYHLTEQQLEGLLSRYSSTDVPTHQLLNDLGQFLKTEHLLWV
;
A
#
# COMPACT_ATOMS: atom_id res chain seq x y z
N MET A 1 26.04 -48.69 -58.46
CA MET A 1 25.27 -48.82 -57.20
C MET A 1 26.23 -48.65 -56.03
N GLN A 2 26.26 -47.47 -55.41
CA GLN A 2 26.81 -47.29 -54.07
C GLN A 2 25.74 -46.53 -53.28
N GLN A 3 25.10 -47.22 -52.34
CA GLN A 3 24.11 -46.66 -51.43
C GLN A 3 24.79 -45.61 -50.54
N LYS A 4 24.36 -44.35 -50.65
CA LYS A 4 24.59 -43.33 -49.61
C LYS A 4 23.91 -43.81 -48.32
N LYS A 5 24.70 -44.28 -47.35
CA LYS A 5 24.25 -44.40 -45.95
C LYS A 5 23.89 -42.99 -45.47
N ALA A 6 22.62 -42.75 -45.18
CA ALA A 6 22.18 -41.54 -44.48
C ALA A 6 22.79 -41.54 -43.08
N SER A 7 23.59 -40.52 -42.75
CA SER A 7 24.02 -40.28 -41.38
C SER A 7 22.80 -39.85 -40.57
N THR A 8 22.42 -40.65 -39.57
CA THR A 8 21.34 -40.34 -38.64
C THR A 8 21.75 -39.22 -37.68
N ASN A 9 20.89 -38.20 -37.50
CA ASN A 9 21.12 -36.99 -36.68
C ASN A 9 20.91 -37.20 -35.17
N TYR A 10 21.03 -38.44 -34.69
CA TYR A 10 20.79 -38.81 -33.30
C TYR A 10 21.84 -39.78 -32.78
N GLU A 11 21.95 -39.88 -31.46
CA GLU A 11 22.65 -40.96 -30.78
C GLU A 11 21.76 -41.59 -29.69
N ILE A 12 21.91 -42.89 -29.48
CA ILE A 12 21.21 -43.61 -28.40
C ILE A 12 22.08 -43.48 -27.15
N CYS A 13 21.54 -42.89 -26.08
CA CYS A 13 22.23 -42.74 -24.82
C CYS A 13 21.54 -43.58 -23.73
N PHE A 14 22.31 -44.37 -22.99
CA PHE A 14 21.80 -45.15 -21.86
C PHE A 14 21.39 -44.22 -20.71
N ILE A 15 20.35 -44.61 -19.97
CA ILE A 15 19.76 -43.79 -18.90
C ILE A 15 20.77 -43.32 -17.83
N ASN A 16 21.82 -44.10 -17.59
CA ASN A 16 22.87 -43.77 -16.63
C ASN A 16 23.90 -42.77 -17.17
N ASP A 17 24.01 -42.65 -18.49
CA ASP A 17 24.95 -41.79 -19.19
C ASP A 17 24.29 -40.49 -19.69
N LEU A 18 22.97 -40.34 -19.51
CA LEU A 18 22.24 -39.11 -19.80
C LEU A 18 22.75 -37.96 -18.93
N LYS A 19 22.96 -36.81 -19.57
CA LYS A 19 23.40 -35.58 -18.95
C LYS A 19 22.35 -34.50 -19.12
N SER A 20 22.20 -33.68 -18.09
CA SER A 20 21.39 -32.47 -18.15
C SER A 20 21.86 -31.58 -19.31
N GLY A 21 20.92 -31.06 -20.10
CA GLY A 21 21.19 -30.25 -21.30
C GLY A 21 21.10 -30.99 -22.64
N GLN A 22 20.99 -32.32 -22.66
CA GLN A 22 20.79 -33.08 -23.91
C GLN A 22 19.34 -32.98 -24.42
N ILE A 23 19.13 -32.86 -25.74
CA ILE A 23 17.79 -32.73 -26.34
C ILE A 23 17.30 -34.10 -26.79
N VAL A 24 16.05 -34.42 -26.49
CA VAL A 24 15.41 -35.67 -26.89
C VAL A 24 15.02 -35.65 -28.36
N TYR A 25 15.52 -36.62 -29.14
CA TYR A 25 15.33 -36.71 -30.58
C TYR A 25 13.97 -37.31 -30.98
N GLU A 26 13.36 -38.14 -30.12
CA GLU A 26 12.06 -38.78 -30.35
C GLU A 26 11.24 -38.89 -29.06
N ASP A 27 9.92 -38.92 -29.18
CA ASP A 27 9.01 -39.09 -28.05
C ASP A 27 9.35 -40.37 -27.25
N VAL A 28 9.50 -40.23 -25.93
CA VAL A 28 9.76 -41.34 -25.02
C VAL A 28 8.44 -41.82 -24.44
N PHE A 29 8.06 -43.06 -24.74
CA PHE A 29 6.83 -43.68 -24.25
C PHE A 29 7.10 -44.69 -23.14
N VAL A 30 6.25 -44.69 -22.11
CA VAL A 30 6.17 -45.72 -21.07
C VAL A 30 4.71 -46.13 -20.92
N GLU A 31 4.42 -47.44 -20.99
CA GLU A 31 3.04 -47.97 -20.85
C GLU A 31 2.02 -47.31 -21.81
N GLN A 32 2.41 -47.08 -23.07
CA GLN A 32 1.60 -46.41 -24.10
C GLN A 32 1.23 -44.93 -23.81
N ARG A 33 1.90 -44.30 -22.84
CA ARG A 33 1.78 -42.86 -22.57
C ARG A 33 3.08 -42.15 -22.92
N CYS A 34 2.99 -41.01 -23.59
CA CYS A 34 4.14 -40.17 -23.86
C CYS A 34 4.60 -39.57 -22.53
N LEU A 35 5.79 -39.98 -22.08
CA LEU A 35 6.40 -39.52 -20.84
C LEU A 35 7.23 -38.26 -21.07
N LEU A 36 7.77 -38.09 -22.28
CA LEU A 36 8.57 -36.94 -22.68
C LEU A 36 8.50 -36.77 -24.20
N ALA A 37 8.07 -35.60 -24.68
CA ALA A 37 7.98 -35.35 -26.11
C ALA A 37 9.32 -34.95 -26.74
N LYS A 38 9.50 -35.25 -28.02
CA LYS A 38 10.62 -34.81 -28.85
C LYS A 38 10.87 -33.31 -28.70
N GLY A 39 12.14 -32.92 -28.67
CA GLY A 39 12.59 -31.53 -28.54
C GLY A 39 12.71 -31.05 -27.09
N HIS A 40 12.35 -31.86 -26.11
CA HIS A 40 12.57 -31.51 -24.70
C HIS A 40 14.05 -31.61 -24.32
N VAL A 41 14.52 -30.63 -23.54
CA VAL A 41 15.84 -30.66 -22.90
C VAL A 41 15.75 -31.53 -21.65
N LEU A 42 16.63 -32.52 -21.54
CA LEU A 42 16.76 -33.36 -20.36
C LEU A 42 17.30 -32.51 -19.20
N THR A 43 16.53 -32.43 -18.11
CA THR A 43 16.98 -31.89 -16.82
C THR A 43 17.27 -33.03 -15.86
N ASP A 44 18.00 -32.79 -14.77
CA ASP A 44 18.26 -33.83 -13.75
C ASP A 44 16.98 -34.43 -13.17
N ARG A 45 15.91 -33.63 -13.05
CA ARG A 45 14.58 -34.09 -12.65
C ARG A 45 13.95 -35.01 -13.70
N ILE A 46 14.02 -34.65 -14.98
CA ILE A 46 13.52 -35.50 -16.07
C ILE A 46 14.31 -36.82 -16.13
N ILE A 47 15.65 -36.76 -16.01
CA ILE A 47 16.51 -37.96 -15.96
C ILE A 47 16.12 -38.84 -14.77
N THR A 48 15.84 -38.26 -13.60
CA THR A 48 15.38 -38.99 -12.41
C THR A 48 14.00 -39.63 -12.64
N ILE A 49 13.07 -38.93 -13.28
CA ILE A 49 11.74 -39.47 -13.64
C ILE A 49 11.89 -40.63 -14.62
N LEU A 50 12.72 -40.50 -15.64
CA LEU A 50 13.00 -41.55 -16.62
C LEU A 50 13.64 -42.79 -15.95
N LYS A 51 14.57 -42.60 -15.01
CA LYS A 51 15.15 -43.68 -14.18
C LYS A 51 14.08 -44.38 -13.33
N ASN A 52 13.25 -43.62 -12.63
CA ASN A 52 12.19 -44.16 -11.77
C ASN A 52 11.08 -44.88 -12.56
N ARG A 53 10.95 -44.58 -13.86
CA ARG A 53 10.01 -45.24 -14.79
C ARG A 53 10.65 -46.38 -15.59
N ASN A 54 11.84 -46.84 -15.18
CA ASN A 54 12.59 -47.95 -15.79
C ASN A 54 12.89 -47.76 -17.29
N VAL A 55 13.03 -46.51 -17.76
CA VAL A 55 13.49 -46.23 -19.13
C VAL A 55 14.97 -46.58 -19.23
N GLN A 56 15.34 -47.46 -20.17
CA GLN A 56 16.73 -47.96 -20.27
C GLN A 56 17.64 -47.07 -21.12
N GLN A 57 17.09 -46.45 -22.16
CA GLN A 57 17.82 -45.62 -23.12
C GLN A 57 16.88 -44.56 -23.72
N VAL A 58 17.46 -43.43 -24.13
CA VAL A 58 16.75 -42.34 -24.80
C VAL A 58 17.56 -41.93 -26.04
N MET A 59 16.87 -41.68 -27.16
CA MET A 59 17.51 -41.11 -28.35
C MET A 59 17.63 -39.60 -28.17
N ILE A 60 18.86 -39.10 -28.27
CA ILE A 60 19.19 -37.69 -28.11
C ILE A 60 19.76 -37.12 -29.41
N GLU A 61 19.59 -35.82 -29.62
CA GLU A 61 20.13 -35.15 -30.82
C GLU A 61 21.66 -35.19 -30.81
N LYS A 62 22.25 -35.57 -31.95
CA LYS A 62 23.71 -35.62 -32.08
C LYS A 62 24.25 -34.19 -32.10
N ALA A 63 25.10 -33.83 -31.14
CA ALA A 63 25.71 -32.51 -31.10
C ALA A 63 26.46 -32.25 -32.42
N LEU A 64 25.94 -31.32 -33.22
CA LEU A 64 26.63 -30.84 -34.41
C LEU A 64 27.86 -30.08 -33.92
N THR A 65 29.04 -30.66 -34.06
CA THR A 65 30.30 -29.91 -33.97
C THR A 65 30.37 -28.98 -35.17
N THR A 66 29.68 -27.85 -35.10
CA THR A 66 29.89 -26.75 -36.04
C THR A 66 31.21 -26.10 -35.68
N ASN A 67 32.18 -26.25 -36.58
CA ASN A 67 33.46 -25.56 -36.55
C ASN A 67 33.28 -24.07 -36.24
N HIS A 68 34.13 -23.60 -35.34
CA HIS A 68 34.20 -22.25 -34.80
C HIS A 68 34.03 -21.13 -35.85
N SER A 69 32.98 -20.34 -35.68
CA SER A 69 32.98 -18.90 -35.91
C SER A 69 31.92 -18.26 -35.01
N ASP A 70 32.38 -17.32 -34.17
CA ASP A 70 31.67 -16.45 -33.20
C ASP A 70 31.24 -17.01 -31.82
N ASN A 71 32.26 -17.25 -30.97
CA ASN A 71 32.17 -17.54 -29.52
C ASN A 71 32.01 -16.30 -28.61
N SER A 72 31.85 -15.09 -29.15
CA SER A 72 31.78 -13.86 -28.35
C SER A 72 30.37 -13.57 -27.85
N ALA A 73 29.35 -13.73 -28.69
CA ALA A 73 27.95 -13.41 -28.33
C ALA A 73 27.34 -14.39 -27.32
N MET A 74 27.67 -15.70 -27.42
CA MET A 74 27.14 -16.72 -26.52
C MET A 74 27.69 -16.56 -25.09
N ASN A 75 28.98 -16.22 -24.95
CA ASN A 75 29.60 -15.89 -23.66
C ASN A 75 28.99 -14.63 -23.03
N ILE A 76 28.65 -13.61 -23.85
CA ILE A 76 28.00 -12.38 -23.35
C ILE A 76 26.59 -12.69 -22.83
N ILE A 77 25.81 -13.52 -23.53
CA ILE A 77 24.46 -13.90 -23.09
C ILE A 77 24.50 -14.71 -21.78
N GLU A 78 25.41 -15.68 -21.66
CA GLU A 78 25.57 -16.44 -20.40
C GLU A 78 26.04 -15.55 -19.24
N GLN A 79 26.94 -14.61 -19.51
CA GLN A 79 27.40 -13.66 -18.51
C GLN A 79 26.28 -12.70 -18.07
N MET A 80 25.48 -12.20 -19.01
CA MET A 80 24.29 -11.39 -18.71
C MET A 80 23.24 -12.18 -17.89
N LYS A 81 23.02 -13.46 -18.22
CA LYS A 81 22.13 -14.34 -17.43
C LYS A 81 22.64 -14.53 -16.00
N TYR A 82 23.95 -14.71 -15.83
CA TYR A 82 24.56 -14.84 -14.51
C TYR A 82 24.40 -13.54 -13.69
N GLU A 83 24.70 -12.39 -14.30
CA GLU A 83 24.55 -11.07 -13.65
C GLU A 83 23.10 -10.79 -13.27
N LEU A 84 22.14 -11.13 -14.14
CA LEU A 84 20.73 -10.91 -13.89
C LEU A 84 20.14 -11.87 -12.85
N GLY A 85 20.54 -13.14 -12.88
CA GLY A 85 20.18 -14.11 -11.85
C GLY A 85 20.77 -13.74 -10.49
N HIS A 86 21.97 -13.16 -10.48
CA HIS A 86 22.60 -12.61 -9.28
C HIS A 86 21.86 -11.36 -8.77
N ASP A 87 21.49 -10.45 -9.67
CA ASP A 87 20.67 -9.27 -9.35
C ASP A 87 19.30 -9.67 -8.80
N PHE A 88 18.64 -10.68 -9.38
CA PHE A 88 17.40 -11.23 -8.87
C PHE A 88 17.57 -11.77 -7.45
N LEU A 89 18.57 -12.61 -7.21
CA LEU A 89 18.81 -13.18 -5.88
C LEU A 89 19.17 -12.12 -4.85
N LYS A 90 19.88 -11.07 -5.26
CA LYS A 90 20.17 -9.92 -4.41
C LYS A 90 18.89 -9.15 -4.05
N VAL A 91 18.03 -8.88 -5.02
CA VAL A 91 16.72 -8.25 -4.78
C VAL A 91 15.87 -9.14 -3.90
N LEU A 92 15.71 -10.42 -4.23
CA LEU A 92 14.94 -11.37 -3.44
C LEU A 92 15.50 -11.57 -2.02
N GLY A 93 16.82 -11.59 -1.85
CA GLY A 93 17.46 -11.63 -0.54
C GLY A 93 17.17 -10.37 0.29
N THR A 94 17.15 -9.20 -0.36
CA THR A 94 16.76 -7.94 0.28
C THR A 94 15.29 -7.99 0.69
N LEU A 95 14.41 -8.38 -0.24
CA LEU A 95 12.97 -8.49 -0.03
C LEU A 95 12.63 -9.51 1.07
N SER A 96 13.10 -10.76 0.95
CA SER A 96 12.83 -11.84 1.93
C SER A 96 13.32 -11.57 3.35
N SER A 97 14.30 -10.66 3.53
CA SER A 97 14.73 -10.24 4.87
C SER A 97 13.71 -9.35 5.59
N GLU A 98 12.72 -8.83 4.86
CA GLU A 98 11.69 -7.96 5.42
C GLU A 98 10.59 -8.79 6.09
N THR A 99 10.19 -8.37 7.29
CA THR A 99 9.15 -9.06 8.07
C THR A 99 7.79 -9.14 7.36
N ARG A 100 7.55 -8.34 6.32
CA ARG A 100 6.30 -8.31 5.56
C ARG A 100 6.05 -9.53 4.68
N TYR A 101 7.07 -10.34 4.38
CA TYR A 101 6.86 -11.59 3.63
C TYR A 101 6.32 -12.71 4.53
N GLY A 102 6.40 -12.53 5.86
CA GLY A 102 5.93 -13.51 6.82
C GLY A 102 6.50 -14.90 6.54
N LYS A 103 5.63 -15.87 6.22
CA LYS A 103 6.03 -17.23 5.86
C LYS A 103 6.10 -17.51 4.36
N ALA A 104 5.73 -16.55 3.50
CA ALA A 104 5.59 -16.77 2.06
C ALA A 104 6.89 -17.22 1.37
N LEU A 105 8.05 -16.77 1.87
CA LEU A 105 9.37 -17.13 1.32
C LEU A 105 10.18 -18.09 2.21
N ASN A 106 9.51 -18.78 3.15
CA ASN A 106 10.20 -19.73 4.03
C ASN A 106 10.56 -21.06 3.33
N ASN A 107 9.92 -21.35 2.19
CA ASN A 107 10.17 -22.57 1.42
C ASN A 107 11.25 -22.34 0.35
N SER A 108 12.34 -23.10 0.41
CA SER A 108 13.44 -23.01 -0.54
C SER A 108 13.05 -23.48 -1.95
N GLU A 109 12.08 -24.39 -2.08
CA GLU A 109 11.58 -24.85 -3.37
C GLU A 109 10.84 -23.74 -4.11
N ASP A 110 10.00 -22.97 -3.38
CA ASP A 110 9.26 -21.83 -3.93
C ASP A 110 10.21 -20.72 -4.39
N VAL A 111 11.25 -20.43 -3.60
CA VAL A 111 12.31 -19.49 -3.96
C VAL A 111 13.06 -19.95 -5.22
N HIS A 112 13.37 -21.24 -5.32
CA HIS A 112 14.05 -21.80 -6.48
C HIS A 112 13.17 -21.75 -7.73
N PHE A 113 11.87 -22.04 -7.59
CA PHE A 113 10.89 -21.94 -8.65
C PHE A 113 10.81 -20.50 -9.20
N LEU A 114 10.63 -19.50 -8.33
CA LEU A 114 10.57 -18.09 -8.74
C LEU A 114 11.84 -17.64 -9.46
N LYS A 115 13.01 -18.05 -8.97
CA LYS A 115 14.30 -17.77 -9.61
C LYS A 115 14.36 -18.33 -11.03
N ASN A 116 14.02 -19.59 -11.20
CA ASN A 116 14.06 -20.24 -12.51
C ASN A 116 13.04 -19.64 -13.45
N LEU A 117 11.85 -19.31 -12.95
CA LEU A 117 10.78 -18.69 -13.74
C LEU A 117 11.23 -17.33 -14.29
N LEU A 118 11.81 -16.47 -13.45
CA LEU A 118 12.33 -15.20 -13.92
C LEU A 118 13.51 -15.40 -14.88
N ALA A 119 14.43 -16.32 -14.59
CA ALA A 119 15.56 -16.61 -15.47
C ALA A 119 15.09 -17.01 -16.88
N ASN A 120 14.04 -17.84 -16.98
CA ASN A 120 13.42 -18.24 -18.24
C ASN A 120 12.83 -17.05 -19.00
N TYR A 121 12.13 -16.14 -18.32
CA TYR A 121 11.61 -14.92 -18.96
C TYR A 121 12.71 -14.06 -19.56
N MET A 122 13.85 -14.00 -18.87
CA MET A 122 14.98 -13.18 -19.28
C MET A 122 15.79 -13.77 -20.43
N GLU A 123 15.50 -15.02 -20.83
CA GLU A 123 16.01 -15.58 -22.08
C GLU A 123 15.37 -14.92 -23.32
N ASN A 124 14.16 -14.35 -23.17
CA ASN A 124 13.53 -13.58 -24.22
C ASN A 124 14.14 -12.15 -24.26
N PRO A 125 14.84 -11.76 -25.35
CA PRO A 125 15.52 -10.48 -25.41
C PRO A 125 14.59 -9.27 -25.28
N MET A 126 13.32 -9.42 -25.69
CA MET A 126 12.34 -8.34 -25.61
C MET A 126 11.83 -8.14 -24.19
N ILE A 127 11.56 -9.22 -23.46
CA ILE A 127 11.23 -9.17 -22.03
C ILE A 127 12.38 -8.53 -21.25
N TYR A 128 13.60 -9.02 -21.47
CA TYR A 128 14.81 -8.47 -20.85
C TYR A 128 14.96 -6.96 -21.09
N LYS A 129 14.78 -6.53 -22.34
CA LYS A 129 14.86 -5.11 -22.72
C LYS A 129 13.78 -4.26 -22.05
N LEU A 130 12.53 -4.71 -22.03
CA LEU A 130 11.43 -3.99 -21.37
C LEU A 130 11.70 -3.84 -19.87
N PHE A 131 12.13 -4.92 -19.23
CA PHE A 131 12.36 -4.96 -17.80
C PHE A 131 13.57 -4.12 -17.37
N THR A 132 14.66 -4.15 -18.13
CA THR A 132 15.83 -3.29 -17.89
C THR A 132 15.54 -1.81 -18.15
N ASN A 133 14.72 -1.49 -19.16
CA ASN A 133 14.28 -0.11 -19.38
C ASN A 133 13.41 0.40 -18.22
N LEU A 134 12.54 -0.45 -17.65
CA LEU A 134 11.76 -0.10 -16.46
C LEU A 134 12.67 0.22 -15.28
N LYS A 135 13.68 -0.63 -15.02
CA LYS A 135 14.70 -0.42 -13.98
C LYS A 135 15.42 0.91 -14.12
N ASN A 136 15.85 1.24 -15.35
CA ASN A 136 16.57 2.46 -15.65
C ASN A 136 15.70 3.72 -15.56
N HIS A 137 14.40 3.60 -15.82
CA HIS A 137 13.45 4.70 -15.80
C HIS A 137 12.97 5.05 -14.39
N ASP A 138 12.63 4.03 -13.60
CA ASP A 138 12.16 4.17 -12.22
C ASP A 138 12.45 2.90 -11.40
N GLU A 139 13.52 2.94 -10.61
CA GLU A 139 13.97 1.81 -9.76
C GLU A 139 12.89 1.38 -8.76
N SER A 140 12.08 2.31 -8.24
CA SER A 140 10.99 1.99 -7.30
C SER A 140 9.91 1.13 -7.95
N THR A 141 9.51 1.42 -9.19
CA THR A 141 8.53 0.64 -9.95
C THR A 141 9.11 -0.72 -10.33
N TYR A 142 10.39 -0.80 -10.65
CA TYR A 142 11.08 -2.07 -10.88
C TYR A 142 11.05 -2.97 -9.63
N LEU A 143 11.41 -2.44 -8.46
CA LEU A 143 11.37 -3.20 -7.21
C LEU A 143 9.94 -3.62 -6.83
N HIS A 144 8.96 -2.76 -7.08
CA HIS A 144 7.54 -3.07 -6.89
C HIS A 144 7.06 -4.19 -7.81
N SER A 145 7.46 -4.13 -9.09
CA SER A 145 7.12 -5.17 -10.06
C SER A 145 7.71 -6.53 -9.68
N MET A 146 8.94 -6.54 -9.15
CA MET A 146 9.60 -7.72 -8.61
C MET A 146 8.90 -8.30 -7.39
N ASP A 147 8.44 -7.43 -6.50
CA ASP A 147 7.68 -7.84 -5.32
C ASP A 147 6.31 -8.42 -5.70
N VAL A 148 5.57 -7.73 -6.56
CA VAL A 148 4.27 -8.20 -7.05
C VAL A 148 4.41 -9.50 -7.84
N PHE A 149 5.46 -9.64 -8.67
CA PHE A 149 5.80 -10.92 -9.28
C PHE A 149 6.01 -12.01 -8.21
N THR A 150 6.79 -11.73 -7.18
CA THR A 150 7.13 -12.70 -6.13
C THR A 150 5.88 -13.14 -5.35
N LEU A 151 5.20 -12.20 -4.69
CA LEU A 151 4.03 -12.49 -3.85
C LEU A 151 2.83 -12.94 -4.67
N GLY A 152 2.61 -12.35 -5.85
CA GLY A 152 1.51 -12.67 -6.74
C GLY A 152 1.62 -14.08 -7.28
N THR A 153 2.81 -14.49 -7.71
CA THR A 153 3.04 -15.84 -8.23
C THR A 153 2.80 -16.90 -7.14
N LEU A 154 3.33 -16.67 -5.93
CA LEU A 154 3.12 -17.60 -4.81
C LEU A 154 1.65 -17.67 -4.41
N PHE A 155 0.96 -16.54 -4.40
CA PHE A 155 -0.46 -16.50 -4.08
C PHE A 155 -1.28 -17.23 -5.15
N ALA A 156 -1.00 -16.98 -6.43
CA ALA A 156 -1.64 -17.68 -7.54
C ALA A 156 -1.43 -19.20 -7.48
N LEU A 157 -0.22 -19.65 -7.16
CA LEU A 157 0.07 -21.08 -6.95
C LEU A 157 -0.76 -21.66 -5.79
N SER A 158 -0.86 -20.94 -4.67
CA SER A 158 -1.66 -21.39 -3.52
C SER A 158 -3.16 -21.46 -3.81
N GLU A 159 -3.64 -20.65 -4.76
CA GLU A 159 -5.02 -20.67 -5.26
C GLU A 159 -5.24 -21.74 -6.35
N GLY A 160 -4.19 -22.49 -6.72
CA GLY A 160 -4.28 -23.59 -7.69
C GLY A 160 -4.26 -23.17 -9.16
N ILE A 161 -3.79 -21.96 -9.47
CA ILE A 161 -3.66 -21.48 -10.85
C ILE A 161 -2.59 -22.28 -11.58
N THR A 162 -2.96 -22.85 -12.73
CA THR A 162 -2.11 -23.79 -13.48
C THR A 162 -1.28 -23.13 -14.59
N ASN A 163 -1.73 -22.02 -15.18
CA ASN A 163 -1.02 -21.29 -16.24
C ASN A 163 -0.04 -20.25 -15.66
N ILE A 164 0.72 -20.65 -14.64
CA ILE A 164 1.49 -19.73 -13.80
C ILE A 164 2.55 -18.94 -14.56
N GLU A 165 3.15 -19.51 -15.61
CA GLU A 165 4.16 -18.86 -16.44
C GLU A 165 3.61 -17.66 -17.22
N GLU A 166 2.34 -17.68 -17.60
CA GLU A 166 1.71 -16.54 -18.27
C GLU A 166 1.32 -15.46 -17.25
N ILE A 167 0.65 -15.89 -16.20
CA ILE A 167 0.11 -15.02 -15.15
C ILE A 167 1.23 -14.24 -14.44
N ALA A 168 2.30 -14.93 -14.06
CA ALA A 168 3.43 -14.32 -13.39
C ALA A 168 4.16 -13.30 -14.29
N LEU A 169 4.23 -13.53 -15.61
CA LEU A 169 4.76 -12.53 -16.54
C LEU A 169 3.86 -11.29 -16.61
N GLY A 170 2.54 -11.48 -16.60
CA GLY A 170 1.56 -10.41 -16.47
C GLY A 170 1.73 -9.60 -15.18
N TYR A 171 1.97 -10.26 -14.05
CA TYR A 171 2.24 -9.62 -12.76
C TYR A 171 3.54 -8.83 -12.77
N LEU A 172 4.59 -9.36 -13.39
CA LEU A 172 5.86 -8.65 -13.56
C LEU A 172 5.71 -7.35 -14.37
N PHE A 173 4.78 -7.30 -15.32
CA PHE A 173 4.57 -6.16 -16.20
C PHE A 173 3.31 -5.33 -15.93
N HIS A 174 2.59 -5.56 -14.84
CA HIS A 174 1.36 -4.83 -14.53
C HIS A 174 1.54 -3.30 -14.57
N ASP A 175 2.71 -2.82 -14.14
CA ASP A 175 3.03 -1.40 -14.01
C ASP A 175 3.91 -0.85 -15.14
N ILE A 176 4.17 -1.62 -16.20
CA ILE A 176 5.15 -1.28 -17.26
C ILE A 176 4.85 0.05 -17.96
N GLY A 177 3.58 0.46 -18.00
CA GLY A 177 3.15 1.73 -18.59
C GLY A 177 3.67 2.97 -17.86
N LYS A 178 4.21 2.84 -16.64
CA LYS A 178 4.88 3.95 -15.94
C LYS A 178 6.14 4.44 -16.66
N MET A 179 6.73 3.64 -17.55
CA MET A 179 7.78 4.08 -18.47
C MET A 179 7.38 5.28 -19.34
N ASN A 180 6.08 5.45 -19.58
CA ASN A 180 5.53 6.56 -20.36
C ASN A 180 5.02 7.72 -19.48
N ILE A 181 5.45 7.77 -18.22
CA ILE A 181 5.21 8.85 -17.26
C ILE A 181 6.57 9.44 -16.87
N THR A 182 6.69 10.77 -16.77
CA THR A 182 7.98 11.39 -16.45
C THR A 182 8.45 11.02 -15.04
N SER A 183 9.74 10.73 -14.88
CA SER A 183 10.31 10.38 -13.58
C SER A 183 10.13 11.50 -12.55
N THR A 184 10.11 12.77 -12.98
CA THR A 184 9.79 13.92 -12.13
C THR A 184 8.40 13.85 -11.53
N LEU A 185 7.42 13.37 -12.29
CA LEU A 185 6.04 13.23 -11.85
C LEU A 185 5.86 12.00 -10.95
N LEU A 186 6.49 10.87 -11.29
CA LEU A 186 6.46 9.64 -10.48
C LEU A 186 7.10 9.85 -9.09
N ASN A 187 8.13 10.69 -9.01
CA ASN A 187 8.89 10.96 -7.79
C ASN A 187 8.48 12.27 -7.08
N LYS A 188 7.38 12.90 -7.51
CA LYS A 188 6.88 14.14 -6.89
C LYS A 188 6.47 13.89 -5.44
N LYS A 189 6.92 14.76 -4.52
CA LYS A 189 6.65 14.63 -3.07
C LYS A 189 5.40 15.40 -2.65
N GLU A 190 5.07 16.47 -3.37
CA GLU A 190 3.90 17.30 -3.13
C GLU A 190 2.63 16.61 -3.65
N ARG A 191 1.48 17.13 -3.24
CA ARG A 191 0.19 16.67 -3.75
C ARG A 191 0.14 16.87 -5.27
N LEU A 192 -0.26 15.83 -5.98
CA LEU A 192 -0.51 15.88 -7.41
C LEU A 192 -1.70 16.81 -7.71
N THR A 193 -1.58 17.62 -8.76
CA THR A 193 -2.74 18.30 -9.34
C THR A 193 -3.68 17.29 -9.99
N LYS A 194 -4.89 17.73 -10.38
CA LYS A 194 -5.85 16.84 -11.06
C LYS A 194 -5.29 16.34 -12.40
N GLU A 195 -4.58 17.19 -13.12
CA GLU A 195 -3.98 16.90 -14.42
C GLU A 195 -2.79 15.93 -14.28
N GLU A 196 -1.96 16.15 -13.26
CA GLU A 196 -0.86 15.26 -12.90
C GLU A 196 -1.34 13.88 -12.47
N TYR A 197 -2.42 13.84 -11.67
CA TYR A 197 -3.05 12.58 -11.28
C TYR A 197 -3.64 11.85 -12.49
N ALA A 198 -4.36 12.55 -13.37
CA ALA A 198 -4.89 11.96 -14.61
C ALA A 198 -3.77 11.43 -15.52
N ALA A 199 -2.63 12.14 -15.59
CA ALA A 199 -1.46 11.66 -16.33
C ALA A 199 -0.94 10.34 -15.75
N ILE A 200 -0.82 10.21 -14.42
CA ILE A 200 -0.43 8.95 -13.78
C ILE A 200 -1.49 7.86 -14.02
N GLN A 201 -2.78 8.16 -13.94
CA GLN A 201 -3.86 7.20 -14.22
C GLN A 201 -3.89 6.70 -15.66
N SER A 202 -3.13 7.30 -16.59
CA SER A 202 -2.99 6.81 -17.96
C SER A 202 -2.04 5.60 -18.10
N HIS A 203 -1.25 5.27 -17.07
CA HIS A 203 -0.27 4.18 -17.15
C HIS A 203 -0.87 2.80 -17.47
N PRO A 204 -2.09 2.40 -17.04
CA PRO A 204 -2.62 1.08 -17.37
C PRO A 204 -2.86 0.94 -18.87
N THR A 205 -3.49 1.95 -19.48
CA THR A 205 -3.73 1.99 -20.93
C THR A 205 -2.44 2.03 -21.73
N LYS A 206 -1.44 2.80 -21.27
CA LYS A 206 -0.10 2.85 -21.89
C LYS A 206 0.62 1.51 -21.78
N GLY A 207 0.53 0.84 -20.63
CA GLY A 207 1.11 -0.47 -20.41
C GLY A 207 0.50 -1.53 -21.32
N TYR A 208 -0.83 -1.54 -21.45
CA TYR A 208 -1.54 -2.39 -22.41
C TYR A 208 -1.03 -2.17 -23.85
N GLN A 209 -0.98 -0.92 -24.31
CA GLN A 209 -0.51 -0.58 -25.65
C GLN A 209 0.94 -1.00 -25.88
N LEU A 210 1.81 -0.79 -24.89
CA LEU A 210 3.22 -1.17 -24.95
C LEU A 210 3.38 -2.69 -25.06
N LEU A 211 2.65 -3.46 -24.26
CA LEU A 211 2.71 -4.93 -24.31
C LEU A 211 2.19 -5.47 -25.64
N CYS A 212 1.04 -4.99 -26.12
CA CYS A 212 0.51 -5.39 -27.43
C CYS A 212 1.47 -5.05 -28.56
N SER A 213 2.07 -3.85 -28.57
CA SER A 213 3.02 -3.44 -29.62
C SER A 213 4.31 -4.28 -29.65
N ASN A 214 4.57 -5.06 -28.59
CA ASN A 214 5.73 -5.94 -28.46
C ASN A 214 5.33 -7.44 -28.51
N GLY A 215 4.10 -7.78 -28.93
CA GLY A 215 3.66 -9.18 -29.09
C GLY A 215 3.27 -9.88 -27.79
N PHE A 216 2.93 -9.13 -26.74
CA PHE A 216 2.50 -9.63 -25.43
C PHE A 216 1.02 -9.36 -25.15
N GLU A 217 0.17 -9.41 -26.17
CA GLU A 217 -1.28 -9.14 -26.07
C GLU A 217 -1.97 -10.04 -25.03
N HIS A 218 -1.53 -11.30 -24.93
CA HIS A 218 -2.10 -12.32 -24.03
C HIS A 218 -2.05 -11.90 -22.55
N ILE A 219 -0.98 -11.20 -22.11
CA ILE A 219 -0.85 -10.69 -20.74
C ILE A 219 -1.23 -9.22 -20.58
N ALA A 220 -1.49 -8.49 -21.67
CA ALA A 220 -1.64 -7.03 -21.65
C ALA A 220 -2.79 -6.56 -20.73
N HIS A 221 -3.80 -7.41 -20.53
CA HIS A 221 -4.93 -7.12 -19.66
C HIS A 221 -4.51 -6.89 -18.19
N PHE A 222 -3.48 -7.57 -17.68
CA PHE A 222 -2.92 -7.32 -16.32
C PHE A 222 -2.44 -5.88 -16.18
N ALA A 223 -1.75 -5.36 -17.19
CA ALA A 223 -1.34 -3.96 -17.17
C ALA A 223 -2.55 -3.01 -17.22
N LYS A 224 -3.57 -3.35 -18.00
CA LYS A 224 -4.76 -2.50 -18.20
C LYS A 224 -5.66 -2.40 -16.96
N SER A 225 -5.89 -3.51 -16.26
CA SER A 225 -7.02 -3.64 -15.32
C SER A 225 -6.61 -3.86 -13.85
N HIS A 226 -5.32 -3.85 -13.50
CA HIS A 226 -4.88 -4.02 -12.10
C HIS A 226 -5.33 -2.88 -11.16
N ASN A 227 -5.79 -1.74 -11.69
CA ASN A 227 -6.38 -0.64 -10.90
C ASN A 227 -7.92 -0.68 -10.83
N GLU A 228 -8.56 -1.67 -11.46
CA GLU A 228 -10.00 -1.91 -11.33
C GLU A 228 -10.35 -2.44 -9.94
N ARG A 229 -11.60 -2.28 -9.50
CA ARG A 229 -12.05 -2.70 -8.15
C ARG A 229 -13.43 -3.32 -8.23
N LEU A 230 -13.76 -4.28 -7.35
CA LEU A 230 -15.01 -5.04 -7.46
C LEU A 230 -16.28 -4.17 -7.46
N ASP A 231 -16.24 -3.01 -6.80
CA ASP A 231 -17.32 -2.02 -6.71
C ASP A 231 -17.39 -1.05 -7.91
N GLY A 232 -16.53 -1.21 -8.93
CA GLY A 232 -16.46 -0.31 -10.09
C GLY A 232 -15.80 1.03 -9.81
N SER A 233 -15.26 1.28 -8.60
CA SER A 233 -14.58 2.54 -8.28
C SER A 233 -13.18 2.67 -8.91
N GLY A 234 -12.74 1.64 -9.64
CA GLY A 234 -11.42 1.56 -10.24
C GLY A 234 -11.31 2.28 -11.60
N TYR A 235 -10.17 2.11 -12.26
CA TYR A 235 -9.88 2.72 -13.56
C TYR A 235 -8.98 1.78 -14.39
N PRO A 236 -8.95 1.90 -15.74
CA PRO A 236 -9.55 2.95 -16.58
C PRO A 236 -11.01 2.73 -17.02
N GLU A 237 -11.57 1.54 -16.88
CA GLU A 237 -12.87 1.13 -17.44
C GLU A 237 -13.99 1.06 -16.39
N GLY A 238 -13.67 1.03 -15.10
CA GLY A 238 -14.67 0.93 -14.03
C GLY A 238 -15.31 -0.45 -13.96
N LEU A 239 -14.49 -1.49 -14.14
CA LEU A 239 -14.94 -2.89 -14.17
C LEU A 239 -15.45 -3.31 -12.79
N THR A 240 -16.48 -4.14 -12.78
CA THR A 240 -17.08 -4.72 -11.57
C THR A 240 -16.70 -6.19 -11.40
N ASN A 241 -17.04 -6.79 -10.25
CA ASN A 241 -16.64 -8.15 -9.87
C ASN A 241 -16.80 -9.19 -10.99
N ASP A 242 -17.95 -9.22 -11.67
CA ASP A 242 -18.25 -10.23 -12.69
C ASP A 242 -17.39 -10.10 -13.96
N GLN A 243 -16.64 -9.00 -14.09
CA GLN A 243 -15.77 -8.70 -15.23
C GLN A 243 -14.28 -8.91 -14.92
N LEU A 244 -13.94 -9.19 -13.66
CA LEU A 244 -12.56 -9.34 -13.20
C LEU A 244 -12.25 -10.81 -12.95
N SER A 245 -11.27 -11.34 -13.70
CA SER A 245 -10.83 -12.72 -13.54
C SER A 245 -10.22 -12.95 -12.16
N HIS A 246 -10.18 -14.21 -11.73
CA HIS A 246 -9.63 -14.57 -10.43
C HIS A 246 -8.15 -14.15 -10.29
N GLU A 247 -7.37 -14.33 -11.36
CA GLU A 247 -5.97 -13.95 -11.44
C GLU A 247 -5.77 -12.43 -11.39
N MET A 248 -6.73 -11.66 -11.91
CA MET A 248 -6.74 -10.19 -11.78
C MET A 248 -7.03 -9.76 -10.34
N GLN A 249 -7.97 -10.41 -9.64
CA GLN A 249 -8.27 -10.10 -8.25
C GLN A 249 -7.08 -10.38 -7.32
N ILE A 250 -6.34 -11.46 -7.59
CA ILE A 250 -5.06 -11.77 -6.92
C ILE A 250 -4.06 -10.63 -7.12
N LEU A 251 -3.86 -10.20 -8.37
CA LEU A 251 -2.95 -9.09 -8.69
C LEU A 251 -3.34 -7.81 -7.94
N GLN A 252 -4.62 -7.46 -7.92
CA GLN A 252 -5.12 -6.25 -7.27
C GLN A 252 -4.83 -6.22 -5.76
N ILE A 253 -4.99 -7.35 -5.07
CA ILE A 253 -4.68 -7.48 -3.64
C ILE A 253 -3.18 -7.32 -3.40
N VAL A 254 -2.37 -8.04 -4.18
CA VAL A 254 -0.91 -8.07 -4.02
C VAL A 254 -0.28 -6.72 -4.37
N ASP A 255 -0.75 -6.07 -5.44
CA ASP A 255 -0.31 -4.74 -5.85
C ASP A 255 -0.53 -3.72 -4.73
N VAL A 256 -1.73 -3.70 -4.14
CA VAL A 256 -2.04 -2.77 -3.04
C VAL A 256 -1.25 -3.11 -1.79
N TYR A 257 -1.10 -4.38 -1.44
CA TYR A 257 -0.26 -4.81 -0.32
C TYR A 257 1.19 -4.35 -0.49
N SER A 258 1.78 -4.64 -1.64
CA SER A 258 3.14 -4.23 -2.01
C SER A 258 3.29 -2.72 -1.92
N ALA A 259 2.41 -1.95 -2.56
CA ALA A 259 2.48 -0.50 -2.59
C ALA A 259 2.34 0.16 -1.19
N ILE A 260 1.61 -0.46 -0.26
CA ILE A 260 1.46 0.04 1.12
C ILE A 260 2.68 -0.29 1.98
N THR A 261 3.24 -1.49 1.82
CA THR A 261 4.27 -2.03 2.71
C THR A 261 5.69 -1.73 2.26
N MET A 262 5.91 -1.52 0.95
CA MET A 262 7.21 -1.14 0.43
C MET A 262 7.63 0.26 0.87
N LYS A 263 8.90 0.37 1.25
CA LYS A 263 9.55 1.66 1.49
C LYS A 263 9.82 2.34 0.15
N ARG A 264 9.33 3.57 -0.01
CA ARG A 264 9.67 4.43 -1.16
C ARG A 264 10.65 5.51 -0.72
N SER A 265 11.38 6.09 -1.67
CA SER A 265 12.39 7.15 -1.44
C SER A 265 11.90 8.33 -0.59
N TYR A 266 10.59 8.49 -0.46
CA TYR A 266 9.90 9.58 0.25
C TYR A 266 8.96 9.12 1.39
N LYS A 267 8.82 7.81 1.64
CA LYS A 267 7.87 7.28 2.64
C LYS A 267 8.33 5.94 3.21
N ASP A 268 8.41 5.84 4.54
CA ASP A 268 8.61 4.57 5.22
C ASP A 268 7.42 3.63 4.95
N GLY A 269 7.73 2.35 4.70
CA GLY A 269 6.74 1.31 4.51
C GLY A 269 5.85 1.17 5.75
N VAL A 270 4.55 0.92 5.52
CA VAL A 270 3.61 0.65 6.61
C VAL A 270 3.74 -0.82 7.02
N ALA A 271 3.62 -1.12 8.32
CA ALA A 271 3.69 -2.51 8.80
C ALA A 271 2.64 -3.41 8.12
N ALA A 272 3.02 -4.66 7.83
CA ALA A 272 2.18 -5.65 7.14
C ALA A 272 0.78 -5.79 7.75
N VAL A 273 0.70 -5.87 9.09
CA VAL A 273 -0.58 -5.93 9.84
C VAL A 273 -1.54 -4.81 9.44
N ILE A 274 -1.03 -3.58 9.33
CA ILE A 274 -1.84 -2.41 8.98
C ILE A 274 -2.26 -2.45 7.50
N ALA A 275 -1.42 -2.98 6.62
CA ALA A 275 -1.78 -3.20 5.21
C ALA A 275 -2.90 -4.23 5.09
N MET A 276 -2.84 -5.33 5.85
CA MET A 276 -3.90 -6.34 5.91
C MET A 276 -5.21 -5.75 6.44
N GLU A 277 -5.17 -4.99 7.54
CA GLU A 277 -6.36 -4.27 8.05
C GLU A 277 -6.98 -3.36 7.00
N LYS A 278 -6.18 -2.69 6.17
CA LYS A 278 -6.68 -1.84 5.08
C LYS A 278 -7.37 -2.65 3.98
N LEU A 279 -6.78 -3.77 3.57
CA LEU A 279 -7.40 -4.66 2.59
C LEU A 279 -8.74 -5.19 3.09
N ILE A 280 -8.81 -5.64 4.35
CA ILE A 280 -10.05 -6.15 4.96
C ILE A 280 -11.12 -5.04 5.04
N LYS A 281 -10.74 -3.80 5.40
CA LYS A 281 -11.67 -2.66 5.41
C LYS A 281 -12.27 -2.39 4.04
N GLN A 282 -11.51 -2.62 2.97
CA GLN A 282 -11.92 -2.41 1.58
C GLN A 282 -12.67 -3.61 0.98
N HIS A 283 -13.52 -4.26 1.78
CA HIS A 283 -14.34 -5.42 1.42
C HIS A 283 -15.31 -5.20 0.24
N THR A 284 -15.62 -3.94 -0.13
CA THR A 284 -16.36 -3.64 -1.37
C THR A 284 -15.47 -3.65 -2.61
N LYS A 285 -14.17 -3.41 -2.44
CA LYS A 285 -13.18 -3.27 -3.52
C LYS A 285 -12.42 -4.56 -3.80
N PHE A 286 -12.34 -5.46 -2.83
CA PHE A 286 -11.66 -6.75 -2.90
C PHE A 286 -12.53 -7.85 -2.32
N ASP A 287 -12.37 -9.07 -2.84
CA ASP A 287 -13.01 -10.26 -2.27
C ASP A 287 -12.41 -10.55 -0.90
N SER A 288 -13.24 -10.49 0.14
CA SER A 288 -12.80 -10.67 1.53
C SER A 288 -12.24 -12.06 1.80
N ASN A 289 -12.80 -13.11 1.17
CA ASN A 289 -12.29 -14.46 1.33
C ASN A 289 -10.93 -14.61 0.66
N LEU A 290 -10.73 -13.98 -0.51
CA LEU A 290 -9.42 -13.96 -1.17
C LEU A 290 -8.39 -13.19 -0.34
N VAL A 291 -8.78 -12.04 0.26
CA VAL A 291 -7.92 -11.31 1.21
C VAL A 291 -7.54 -12.18 2.41
N TYR A 292 -8.46 -12.97 2.95
CA TYR A 292 -8.15 -13.88 4.06
C TYR A 292 -7.17 -14.99 3.65
N ARG A 293 -7.32 -15.55 2.44
CA ARG A 293 -6.36 -16.53 1.92
C ARG A 293 -4.98 -15.92 1.65
N PHE A 294 -4.92 -14.66 1.23
CA PHE A 294 -3.66 -13.92 1.14
C PHE A 294 -3.02 -13.71 2.52
N ILE A 295 -3.81 -13.37 3.54
CA ILE A 295 -3.33 -13.29 4.93
C ILE A 295 -2.81 -14.65 5.40
N ASP A 296 -3.49 -15.74 5.05
CA ASP A 296 -3.05 -17.10 5.37
C ASP A 296 -1.76 -17.49 4.66
N LEU A 297 -1.52 -17.04 3.42
CA LEU A 297 -0.24 -17.21 2.72
C LEU A 297 0.90 -16.50 3.47
N ILE A 298 0.69 -15.24 3.85
CA ILE A 298 1.70 -14.44 4.57
C ILE A 298 1.87 -14.93 6.02
N GLY A 299 0.81 -15.42 6.66
CA GLY A 299 0.82 -15.90 8.05
C GLY A 299 0.90 -14.78 9.11
N ILE A 300 0.63 -13.53 8.74
CA ILE A 300 0.61 -12.38 9.65
C ILE A 300 -0.84 -11.93 9.83
N TYR A 301 -1.39 -12.21 11.00
CA TYR A 301 -2.80 -12.01 11.30
C TYR A 301 -3.02 -10.69 12.05
N PRO A 302 -3.96 -9.82 11.61
CA PRO A 302 -4.26 -8.58 12.31
C PRO A 302 -4.99 -8.82 13.63
N GLU A 303 -4.97 -7.83 14.52
CA GLU A 303 -5.75 -7.87 15.75
C GLU A 303 -7.25 -8.00 15.45
N ASN A 304 -7.97 -8.68 16.33
CA ASN A 304 -9.39 -9.08 16.18
C ASN A 304 -9.66 -10.08 15.04
N ALA A 305 -8.62 -10.63 14.40
CA ALA A 305 -8.79 -11.79 13.53
C ALA A 305 -9.21 -13.00 14.37
N VAL A 306 -10.28 -13.66 13.94
CA VAL A 306 -10.68 -14.97 14.42
C VAL A 306 -9.95 -16.00 13.56
N VAL A 307 -9.20 -16.89 14.21
CA VAL A 307 -8.33 -17.85 13.56
C VAL A 307 -8.59 -19.27 14.06
N LEU A 308 -8.32 -20.26 13.21
CA LEU A 308 -8.31 -21.68 13.57
C LEU A 308 -6.87 -22.10 13.89
N LEU A 309 -6.66 -22.63 15.09
CA LEU A 309 -5.38 -23.16 15.53
C LEU A 309 -5.19 -24.62 15.07
N SER A 310 -3.95 -25.11 15.09
CA SER A 310 -3.60 -26.45 14.63
C SER A 310 -4.16 -27.59 15.50
N ASP A 311 -4.55 -27.30 16.73
CA ASP A 311 -5.25 -28.21 17.64
C ASP A 311 -6.79 -28.23 17.41
N GLY A 312 -7.29 -27.43 16.46
CA GLY A 312 -8.71 -27.31 16.13
C GLY A 312 -9.48 -26.25 16.93
N ASN A 313 -8.85 -25.60 17.90
CA ASN A 313 -9.48 -24.53 18.66
C ASN A 313 -9.59 -23.23 17.84
N GLN A 314 -10.58 -22.40 18.18
CA GLN A 314 -10.71 -21.06 17.61
C GLN A 314 -10.18 -20.03 18.58
N ALA A 315 -9.44 -19.04 18.08
CA ALA A 315 -8.87 -17.99 18.90
C ALA A 315 -9.01 -16.62 18.23
N ILE A 316 -8.98 -15.57 19.05
CA ILE A 316 -8.94 -14.18 18.61
C ILE A 316 -7.53 -13.65 18.79
N VAL A 317 -6.96 -13.03 17.76
CA VAL A 317 -5.68 -12.33 17.85
C VAL A 317 -5.85 -11.06 18.70
N GLU A 318 -5.29 -11.02 19.92
CA GLU A 318 -5.43 -9.88 20.83
C GLU A 318 -4.33 -8.82 20.61
N LYS A 319 -3.12 -9.28 20.28
CA LYS A 319 -1.95 -8.42 20.13
C LYS A 319 -0.96 -8.99 19.14
N VAL A 320 -0.43 -8.13 18.27
CA VAL A 320 0.64 -8.49 17.33
C VAL A 320 1.90 -7.71 17.68
N ASN A 321 3.01 -8.42 17.88
CA ASN A 321 4.31 -7.80 18.07
C ASN A 321 4.91 -7.46 16.70
N SER A 322 5.24 -6.19 16.45
CA SER A 322 5.83 -5.76 15.18
C SER A 322 7.20 -6.40 14.88
N LEU A 323 7.94 -6.82 15.91
CA LEU A 323 9.24 -7.50 15.76
C LEU A 323 9.08 -9.01 15.48
N TYR A 324 7.97 -9.60 15.92
CA TYR A 324 7.68 -11.04 15.77
C TYR A 324 6.23 -11.24 15.30
N PRO A 325 5.87 -10.79 14.09
CA PRO A 325 4.47 -10.75 13.65
C PRO A 325 3.85 -12.13 13.42
N LEU A 326 4.68 -13.18 13.28
CA LEU A 326 4.25 -14.57 13.17
C LEU A 326 3.89 -15.22 14.51
N LEU A 327 4.18 -14.55 15.64
CA LEU A 327 3.94 -15.07 16.99
C LEU A 327 2.99 -14.14 17.77
N PRO A 328 1.74 -13.95 17.31
CA PRO A 328 0.79 -13.10 18.01
C PRO A 328 0.41 -13.67 19.39
N THR A 329 -0.13 -12.80 20.24
CA THR A 329 -0.90 -13.21 21.40
C THR A 329 -2.33 -13.49 20.98
N VAL A 330 -2.82 -14.68 21.31
CA VAL A 330 -4.16 -15.15 20.97
C VAL A 330 -4.94 -15.48 22.23
N LYS A 331 -6.26 -15.31 22.16
CA LYS A 331 -7.21 -15.71 23.20
C LYS A 331 -8.16 -16.77 22.65
N VAL A 332 -8.13 -17.96 23.22
CA VAL A 332 -9.00 -19.07 22.82
C VAL A 332 -10.44 -18.74 23.19
N ILE A 333 -11.37 -18.89 22.24
CA ILE A 333 -12.77 -18.47 22.42
C ILE A 333 -13.47 -19.33 23.47
N GLN A 334 -13.25 -20.65 23.44
CA GLN A 334 -13.94 -21.60 24.33
C GLN A 334 -13.48 -21.50 25.79
N THR A 335 -12.17 -21.35 26.01
CA THR A 335 -11.57 -21.37 27.36
C THR A 335 -11.31 -19.96 27.92
N SER A 336 -11.35 -18.94 27.06
CA SER A 336 -10.88 -17.57 27.38
C SER A 336 -9.42 -17.48 27.82
N GLU A 337 -8.63 -18.53 27.59
CA GLU A 337 -7.21 -18.56 27.88
C GLU A 337 -6.45 -17.70 26.86
N THR A 338 -5.58 -16.82 27.36
CA THR A 338 -4.71 -15.97 26.53
C THR A 338 -3.27 -16.44 26.64
N PHE A 339 -2.61 -16.65 25.50
CA PHE A 339 -1.19 -16.99 25.45
C PHE A 339 -0.53 -16.45 24.17
N GLN A 340 0.79 -16.33 24.20
CA GLN A 340 1.58 -16.04 22.99
C GLN A 340 1.83 -17.33 22.22
N MET A 341 1.66 -17.29 20.90
CA MET A 341 1.99 -18.44 20.04
C MET A 341 3.42 -18.93 20.30
N PRO A 342 3.64 -20.25 20.44
CA PRO A 342 4.92 -20.79 20.89
C PRO A 342 5.99 -20.67 19.80
N MET A 343 7.22 -20.31 20.20
CA MET A 343 8.34 -20.11 19.27
C MET A 343 8.80 -21.38 18.55
N ASP A 344 8.51 -22.55 19.11
CA ASP A 344 8.82 -23.85 18.51
C ASP A 344 7.78 -24.28 17.46
N PHE A 345 6.74 -23.47 17.24
CA PHE A 345 5.63 -23.74 16.33
C PHE A 345 4.88 -25.06 16.62
N SER A 346 4.96 -25.57 17.86
CA SER A 346 4.20 -26.73 18.33
C SER A 346 2.67 -26.52 18.22
N LEU A 347 2.26 -25.25 18.28
CA LEU A 347 0.93 -24.79 17.92
C LEU A 347 1.08 -23.70 16.86
N SER A 348 0.25 -23.75 15.81
CA SER A 348 0.28 -22.79 14.71
C SER A 348 -1.12 -22.30 14.36
N ILE A 349 -1.20 -21.16 13.70
CA ILE A 349 -2.45 -20.71 13.08
C ILE A 349 -2.56 -21.39 11.71
N ASN A 350 -3.63 -22.17 11.52
CA ASN A 350 -3.87 -22.89 10.28
C ASN A 350 -4.56 -22.01 9.23
N LYS A 351 -5.60 -21.29 9.64
CA LYS A 351 -6.36 -20.42 8.75
C LYS A 351 -7.06 -19.27 9.47
N MET A 352 -7.28 -18.20 8.74
CA MET A 352 -8.19 -17.13 9.12
C MET A 352 -9.63 -17.55 8.90
N ILE A 353 -10.51 -17.23 9.84
CA ILE A 353 -11.96 -17.47 9.72
C ILE A 353 -12.66 -16.17 9.33
N THR A 354 -12.41 -15.11 10.09
CA THR A 354 -12.96 -13.78 9.85
C THR A 354 -12.13 -12.74 10.58
N CYS A 355 -12.34 -11.46 10.30
CA CYS A 355 -11.80 -10.39 11.13
C CYS A 355 -12.81 -9.27 11.22
N GLN A 356 -13.13 -8.88 12.45
CA GLN A 356 -13.84 -7.64 12.69
C GLN A 356 -12.83 -6.52 12.78
N VAL A 357 -12.89 -5.62 11.81
CA VAL A 357 -12.08 -4.42 11.85
C VAL A 357 -12.93 -3.29 12.42
N ASP A 358 -12.46 -2.68 13.50
CA ASP A 358 -13.17 -1.59 14.15
C ASP A 358 -13.43 -0.46 13.12
N THR A 359 -14.68 0.02 13.06
CA THR A 359 -15.03 1.20 12.27
C THR A 359 -14.35 2.44 12.85
N PRO A 360 -14.17 3.53 12.06
CA PRO A 360 -13.67 4.79 12.61
C PRO A 360 -14.48 5.27 13.83
N GLN A 361 -15.79 5.06 13.83
CA GLN A 361 -16.67 5.39 14.96
C GLN A 361 -16.38 4.54 16.19
N GLN A 362 -16.17 3.22 16.02
CA GLN A 362 -15.80 2.32 17.13
C GLN A 362 -14.41 2.66 17.69
N LEU A 363 -13.44 2.95 16.82
CA LEU A 363 -12.11 3.40 17.22
C LEU A 363 -12.15 4.75 17.94
N PHE A 364 -12.98 5.68 17.46
CA PHE A 364 -13.20 6.97 18.08
C PHE A 364 -13.79 6.81 19.47
N SER A 365 -14.83 5.98 19.64
CA SER A 365 -15.44 5.69 20.95
C SER A 365 -14.40 5.13 21.92
N LYS A 366 -13.62 4.11 21.51
CA LYS A 366 -12.56 3.55 22.37
C LYS A 366 -11.52 4.62 22.71
N PHE A 367 -11.06 5.41 21.74
CA PHE A 367 -10.13 6.51 21.95
C PHE A 367 -10.67 7.54 22.96
N SER A 368 -11.91 8.00 22.79
CA SER A 368 -12.53 8.96 23.70
C SER A 368 -12.69 8.37 25.10
N ASP A 369 -13.11 7.12 25.22
CA ASP A 369 -13.30 6.46 26.51
C ASP A 369 -11.97 6.35 27.28
N PHE A 370 -10.90 5.91 26.63
CA PHE A 370 -9.58 5.83 27.26
C PHE A 370 -8.97 7.20 27.55
N LEU A 371 -9.21 8.20 26.71
CA LEU A 371 -8.82 9.59 26.98
C LEU A 371 -9.50 10.09 28.25
N LEU A 372 -10.83 9.96 28.35
CA LEU A 372 -11.63 10.37 29.52
C LEU A 372 -11.27 9.58 30.77
N ASN A 373 -10.82 8.33 30.63
CA ASN A 373 -10.34 7.47 31.70
C ASN A 373 -8.86 7.65 32.07
N ASN A 374 -8.14 8.54 31.38
CA ASN A 374 -6.73 8.82 31.60
C ASN A 374 -5.81 7.58 31.43
N ASP A 375 -6.25 6.58 30.64
CA ASP A 375 -5.45 5.41 30.26
C ASP A 375 -4.61 5.77 29.03
N GLU A 376 -3.37 6.19 29.28
CA GLU A 376 -2.50 6.73 28.25
C GLU A 376 -2.05 5.70 27.21
N GLU A 377 -1.82 4.45 27.64
CA GLU A 377 -1.35 3.39 26.74
C GLU A 377 -2.43 3.04 25.72
N GLN A 378 -3.66 2.78 26.19
CA GLN A 378 -4.77 2.46 25.30
C GLN A 378 -5.20 3.68 24.47
N MET A 379 -5.23 4.87 25.06
CA MET A 379 -5.54 6.11 24.34
C MET A 379 -4.60 6.30 23.14
N ILE A 380 -3.28 6.17 23.34
CA ILE A 380 -2.30 6.32 22.25
C ILE A 380 -2.47 5.20 21.21
N ARG A 381 -2.77 3.98 21.64
CA ARG A 381 -3.02 2.83 20.75
C ARG A 381 -4.20 3.10 19.82
N TYR A 382 -5.35 3.46 20.36
CA TYR A 382 -6.56 3.71 19.56
C TYR A 382 -6.47 5.00 18.75
N TYR A 383 -5.82 6.04 19.27
CA TYR A 383 -5.52 7.24 18.51
C TYR A 383 -4.65 6.93 17.27
N LYS A 384 -3.60 6.11 17.40
CA LYS A 384 -2.78 5.68 16.25
C LYS A 384 -3.60 4.91 15.22
N LYS A 385 -4.45 3.97 15.65
CA LYS A 385 -5.34 3.21 14.75
C LYS A 385 -6.31 4.14 14.02
N LEU A 386 -6.97 5.04 14.74
CA LEU A 386 -7.94 6.00 14.20
C LEU A 386 -7.32 6.90 13.13
N LYS A 387 -6.12 7.42 13.35
CA LYS A 387 -5.42 8.27 12.38
C LYS A 387 -5.14 7.62 11.04
N VAL A 388 -5.01 6.30 10.98
CA VAL A 388 -4.73 5.58 9.73
C VAL A 388 -5.94 5.63 8.77
N HIS A 389 -7.14 5.89 9.29
CA HIS A 389 -8.36 6.01 8.50
C HIS A 389 -8.53 7.37 7.83
N TYR A 390 -7.82 8.38 8.32
CA TYR A 390 -7.99 9.76 7.89
C TYR A 390 -6.69 10.27 7.30
N HIS A 391 -6.79 11.04 6.22
CA HIS A 391 -5.65 11.81 5.77
C HIS A 391 -5.19 12.74 6.91
N LYS A 392 -3.89 13.06 6.95
CA LYS A 392 -3.30 13.91 8.00
C LYS A 392 -4.13 15.18 8.26
N SER A 393 -4.69 15.70 7.19
CA SER A 393 -5.40 16.95 7.16
C SER A 393 -6.88 16.87 7.60
N GLU A 394 -7.41 15.66 7.79
CA GLU A 394 -8.76 15.40 8.29
C GLU A 394 -8.78 15.15 9.81
N TRP A 395 -7.62 15.03 10.46
CA TRP A 395 -7.53 14.75 11.89
C TRP A 395 -8.21 15.82 12.76
N PHE A 396 -8.13 17.09 12.36
CA PHE A 396 -8.76 18.19 13.09
C PHE A 396 -10.29 18.12 13.09
N THR A 397 -10.89 17.74 11.96
CA THR A 397 -12.34 17.66 11.80
C THR A 397 -12.92 16.33 12.29
N HIS A 398 -12.20 15.22 12.14
CA HIS A 398 -12.73 13.87 12.42
C HIS A 398 -12.28 13.29 13.76
N ILE A 399 -11.27 13.88 14.41
CA ILE A 399 -10.76 13.40 15.70
C ILE A 399 -10.86 14.50 16.76
N TYR A 400 -10.19 15.64 16.56
CA TYR A 400 -10.07 16.63 17.63
C TYR A 400 -11.36 17.40 17.89
N LEU A 401 -12.05 17.84 16.83
CA LEU A 401 -13.29 18.59 16.96
C LEU A 401 -14.42 17.77 17.64
N PRO A 402 -14.66 16.50 17.29
CA PRO A 402 -15.63 15.67 18.01
C PRO A 402 -15.26 15.44 19.48
N VAL A 403 -13.98 15.25 19.79
CA VAL A 403 -13.53 15.15 21.20
C VAL A 403 -13.79 16.46 21.94
N LEU A 404 -13.43 17.61 21.36
CA LEU A 404 -13.67 18.91 21.99
C LEU A 404 -15.16 19.11 22.32
N HIS A 405 -16.05 18.66 21.43
CA HIS A 405 -17.50 18.70 21.68
C HIS A 405 -17.91 17.85 22.89
N ILE A 406 -17.35 16.65 23.03
CA ILE A 406 -17.59 15.80 24.22
C ILE A 406 -17.17 16.51 25.50
N PHE A 407 -15.97 17.11 25.52
CA PHE A 407 -15.48 17.84 26.69
C PHE A 407 -16.41 18.99 27.08
N ARG A 408 -16.91 19.75 26.10
CA ARG A 408 -17.82 20.87 26.37
C ARG A 408 -19.16 20.42 26.94
N VAL A 409 -19.71 19.32 26.42
CA VAL A 409 -20.92 18.72 27.00
C VAL A 409 -20.65 18.32 28.45
N MET A 410 -19.52 17.68 28.73
CA MET A 410 -19.16 17.27 30.08
C MET A 410 -18.96 18.44 31.05
N GLU A 411 -18.36 19.54 30.59
CA GLU A 411 -18.18 20.78 31.35
C GLU A 411 -19.53 21.43 31.68
N ASN A 412 -20.43 21.56 30.69
CA ASN A 412 -21.76 22.13 30.88
C ASN A 412 -22.64 21.34 31.86
N TYR A 413 -22.47 20.01 31.93
CA TYR A 413 -23.23 19.12 32.81
C TYR A 413 -22.47 18.73 34.10
N ASN A 414 -21.30 19.30 34.35
CA ASN A 414 -20.47 19.05 35.54
C ASN A 414 -20.20 17.55 35.80
N MET A 415 -19.97 16.78 34.73
CA MET A 415 -19.95 15.30 34.78
C MET A 415 -18.65 14.68 35.33
N VAL A 416 -17.58 15.46 35.48
CA VAL A 416 -16.25 14.97 35.91
C VAL A 416 -15.65 15.93 36.93
N PRO A 417 -14.92 15.44 37.96
CA PRO A 417 -14.20 16.30 38.89
C PRO A 417 -13.24 17.24 38.15
N GLU A 418 -13.26 18.53 38.52
CA GLU A 418 -12.54 19.63 37.86
C GLU A 418 -11.05 19.34 37.62
N VAL A 419 -10.38 18.72 38.60
CA VAL A 419 -8.95 18.34 38.49
C VAL A 419 -8.71 17.31 37.37
N ARG A 420 -9.53 16.26 37.29
CA ARG A 420 -9.41 15.21 36.27
C ARG A 420 -9.76 15.76 34.89
N PHE A 421 -10.74 16.67 34.82
CA PHE A 421 -11.12 17.32 33.58
C PHE A 421 -9.97 18.15 32.99
N GLU A 422 -9.30 18.95 33.82
CA GLU A 422 -8.15 19.76 33.39
C GLU A 422 -6.94 18.91 32.97
N GLU A 423 -6.64 17.82 33.67
CA GLU A 423 -5.58 16.88 33.24
C GLU A 423 -5.83 16.32 31.83
N VAL A 424 -7.06 15.85 31.59
CA VAL A 424 -7.46 15.21 30.33
C VAL A 424 -7.54 16.24 29.19
N LYS A 425 -7.97 17.47 29.48
CA LYS A 425 -7.98 18.61 28.55
C LYS A 425 -6.55 19.01 28.14
N ASN A 426 -5.62 19.07 29.09
CA ASN A 426 -4.21 19.35 28.80
C ASN A 426 -3.57 18.27 27.91
N LYS A 427 -3.95 17.00 28.05
CA LYS A 427 -3.52 15.93 27.14
C LYS A 427 -4.02 16.16 25.72
N LEU A 428 -5.29 16.50 25.54
CA LEU A 428 -5.86 16.83 24.22
C LEU A 428 -5.12 18.00 23.58
N LEU A 429 -4.91 19.10 24.31
CA LEU A 429 -4.16 20.27 23.84
C LEU A 429 -2.74 19.90 23.40
N THR A 430 -2.04 19.08 24.19
CA THR A 430 -0.69 18.58 23.85
C THR A 430 -0.69 17.79 22.54
N MET A 431 -1.73 16.97 22.30
CA MET A 431 -1.87 16.20 21.05
C MET A 431 -2.13 17.10 19.84
N ILE A 432 -3.01 18.10 19.99
CA ILE A 432 -3.33 19.09 18.96
C ILE A 432 -2.06 19.88 18.60
N GLU A 433 -1.34 20.43 19.58
CA GLU A 433 -0.14 21.23 19.35
C GLU A 433 0.98 20.41 18.68
N LYS A 434 1.20 19.16 19.12
CA LYS A 434 2.15 18.25 18.47
C LYS A 434 1.80 18.01 17.00
N THR A 435 0.50 17.97 16.69
CA THR A 435 0.01 17.83 15.32
C THR A 435 0.23 19.11 14.52
N LEU A 436 -0.16 20.27 15.04
CA LEU A 436 0.01 21.58 14.42
C LEU A 436 1.47 21.90 14.09
N LYS A 437 2.40 21.59 14.99
CA LYS A 437 3.84 21.79 14.76
C LYS A 437 4.31 21.12 13.46
N SER A 438 3.75 19.97 13.12
CA SER A 438 4.07 19.26 11.88
C SER A 438 3.42 19.85 10.62
N PHE A 439 2.44 20.74 10.77
CA PHE A 439 1.83 21.52 9.68
C PHE A 439 2.53 22.87 9.50
N ARG A 440 2.89 23.55 10.60
CA ARG A 440 3.65 24.82 10.59
C ARG A 440 5.01 24.72 9.88
N GLN A 441 5.62 23.54 9.90
CA GLN A 441 6.89 23.25 9.20
C GLN A 441 6.76 23.13 7.68
N ASN A 442 5.54 23.11 7.13
CA ASN A 442 5.31 22.97 5.69
C ASN A 442 5.22 24.36 5.05
N HIS A 443 6.03 24.63 4.01
CA HIS A 443 6.16 25.99 3.45
C HIS A 443 5.33 26.25 2.18
N HIS A 444 4.47 25.31 1.77
CA HIS A 444 3.73 25.36 0.51
C HIS A 444 2.34 25.99 0.65
N HIS A 445 2.25 27.20 1.22
CA HIS A 445 0.99 27.91 1.39
C HIS A 445 0.73 28.89 0.24
N HIS A 446 -0.49 28.86 -0.30
CA HIS A 446 -0.90 29.70 -1.42
C HIS A 446 -1.53 31.01 -0.94
N GLU A 447 -2.31 30.94 0.14
CA GLU A 447 -2.99 32.07 0.75
C GLU A 447 -2.43 32.32 2.16
N LYS A 448 -2.35 33.59 2.55
CA LYS A 448 -1.89 34.00 3.89
C LYS A 448 -2.97 34.85 4.54
N ILE A 449 -3.26 34.57 5.81
CA ILE A 449 -4.22 35.34 6.58
C ILE A 449 -3.60 35.82 7.89
N LEU A 450 -4.07 36.96 8.39
CA LEU A 450 -3.79 37.40 9.74
C LEU A 450 -4.98 37.00 10.62
N LEU A 451 -4.72 36.21 11.66
CA LEU A 451 -5.70 35.75 12.64
C LEU A 451 -5.43 36.43 13.98
N LEU A 452 -6.34 37.28 14.45
CA LEU A 452 -6.22 37.94 15.75
C LEU A 452 -7.07 37.22 16.79
N THR A 453 -6.49 36.95 17.97
CA THR A 453 -7.14 36.24 19.09
C THR A 453 -7.00 37.00 20.40
N GLU A 454 -7.90 36.83 21.38
CA GLU A 454 -7.82 37.59 22.64
C GLU A 454 -6.64 37.19 23.54
N ASP A 455 -6.21 35.92 23.49
CA ASP A 455 -5.07 35.39 24.25
C ASP A 455 -3.96 34.83 23.33
N GLN A 456 -2.71 34.84 23.82
CA GLN A 456 -1.57 34.12 23.22
C GLN A 456 -1.71 32.62 23.38
N ASN A 457 -2.33 32.14 24.46
CA ASN A 457 -2.70 30.74 24.63
C ASN A 457 -3.98 30.50 23.82
N THR A 458 -3.80 30.15 22.54
CA THR A 458 -4.92 29.85 21.66
C THR A 458 -5.75 28.70 22.23
N SER A 459 -7.05 28.96 22.41
CA SER A 459 -8.01 27.95 22.86
C SER A 459 -8.01 26.73 21.93
N ALA A 460 -8.48 25.58 22.42
CA ALA A 460 -8.50 24.34 21.65
C ALA A 460 -9.23 24.51 20.30
N ILE A 461 -10.29 25.31 20.27
CA ILE A 461 -11.06 25.58 19.06
C ILE A 461 -10.27 26.41 18.03
N ILE A 462 -9.49 27.39 18.49
CA ILE A 462 -8.60 28.18 17.62
C ILE A 462 -7.49 27.30 17.05
N GLN A 463 -6.88 26.44 17.86
CA GLN A 463 -5.86 25.49 17.40
C GLN A 463 -6.42 24.51 16.36
N ILE A 464 -7.65 24.02 16.57
CA ILE A 464 -8.35 23.19 15.58
C ILE A 464 -8.59 23.98 14.28
N PHE A 465 -9.03 25.23 14.39
CA PHE A 465 -9.25 26.10 13.25
C PHE A 465 -7.96 26.38 12.47
N GLU A 466 -6.85 26.65 13.17
CA GLU A 466 -5.51 26.77 12.58
C GLU A 466 -5.15 25.53 11.76
N GLY A 467 -5.39 24.34 12.32
CA GLY A 467 -5.14 23.07 11.64
C GLY A 467 -5.98 22.87 10.38
N ILE A 468 -7.24 23.30 10.42
CA ILE A 468 -8.14 23.30 9.26
C ILE A 468 -7.65 24.27 8.18
N LEU A 469 -7.15 25.46 8.54
CA LEU A 469 -6.59 26.41 7.58
C LEU A 469 -5.35 25.84 6.87
N HIS A 470 -4.44 25.23 7.62
CA HIS A 470 -3.27 24.56 7.03
C HIS A 470 -3.65 23.44 6.05
N ASN A 471 -4.73 22.68 6.31
CA ASN A 471 -5.25 21.67 5.36
C ASN A 471 -5.57 22.28 3.99
N HIS A 472 -6.05 23.52 3.97
CA HIS A 472 -6.45 24.21 2.75
C HIS A 472 -5.35 25.05 2.11
N ASN A 473 -4.09 24.81 2.49
CA ASN A 473 -2.94 25.61 2.05
C ASN A 473 -3.07 27.10 2.39
N ILE A 474 -3.84 27.43 3.44
CA ILE A 474 -3.95 28.77 4.01
C ILE A 474 -2.99 28.83 5.20
N TYR A 475 -2.12 29.84 5.24
CA TYR A 475 -1.21 30.06 6.36
C TYR A 475 -1.75 31.13 7.31
N PRO A 476 -2.14 30.78 8.53
CA PRO A 476 -2.55 31.75 9.55
C PRO A 476 -1.34 32.32 10.29
N PHE A 477 -1.14 33.63 10.21
CA PHE A 477 -0.31 34.38 11.16
C PHE A 477 -1.16 34.71 12.37
N ILE A 478 -0.86 34.12 13.53
CA ILE A 478 -1.64 34.34 14.75
C ILE A 478 -1.00 35.46 15.57
N SER A 479 -1.82 36.41 16.02
CA SER A 479 -1.41 37.51 16.90
C SER A 479 -2.55 37.89 17.86
N ILE A 480 -2.30 38.78 18.81
CA ILE A 480 -3.29 39.19 19.80
C ILE A 480 -4.13 40.37 19.29
N VAL A 481 -5.40 40.41 19.67
CA VAL A 481 -6.37 41.46 19.34
C VAL A 481 -5.99 42.84 19.90
N ASN A 482 -5.31 42.93 21.05
CA ASN A 482 -5.00 44.18 21.75
C ASN A 482 -3.82 44.99 21.15
N GLN A 483 -3.67 44.97 19.83
CA GLN A 483 -2.63 45.68 19.10
C GLN A 483 -3.15 47.03 18.60
N SER A 484 -2.29 48.04 18.49
CA SER A 484 -2.70 49.30 17.89
C SER A 484 -3.07 49.10 16.41
N LYS A 485 -3.96 49.94 15.88
CA LYS A 485 -4.34 49.91 14.46
C LYS A 485 -3.12 49.93 13.52
N GLU A 486 -2.13 50.76 13.81
CA GLU A 486 -0.88 50.85 13.05
C GLU A 486 -0.06 49.54 13.11
N ALA A 487 -0.05 48.86 14.26
CA ALA A 487 0.63 47.57 14.40
C ALA A 487 -0.06 46.47 13.58
N ILE A 488 -1.39 46.48 13.52
CA ILE A 488 -2.18 45.55 12.69
C ILE A 488 -1.93 45.79 11.21
N GLU A 489 -1.94 47.05 10.75
CA GLU A 489 -1.63 47.40 9.37
C GLU A 489 -0.19 46.99 8.98
N ASN A 490 0.78 47.19 9.87
CA ASN A 490 2.15 46.73 9.67
C ASN A 490 2.24 45.20 9.60
N MET A 491 1.55 44.47 10.48
CA MET A 491 1.52 43.00 10.44
C MET A 491 0.92 42.49 9.13
N ILE A 492 -0.23 43.02 8.69
CA ILE A 492 -0.88 42.67 7.42
C ILE A 492 0.12 42.81 6.26
N MET A 493 0.83 43.94 6.20
CA MET A 493 1.82 44.21 5.16
C MET A 493 3.02 43.25 5.23
N LEU A 494 3.59 43.04 6.41
CA LEU A 494 4.75 42.17 6.62
C LEU A 494 4.45 40.71 6.26
N CYS A 495 3.30 40.21 6.70
CA CYS A 495 2.90 38.84 6.44
C CYS A 495 2.30 38.65 5.04
N LYS A 496 2.00 39.75 4.34
CA LYS A 496 1.28 39.78 3.05
C LYS A 496 -0.06 39.06 3.16
N ALA A 497 -0.82 39.35 4.22
CA ALA A 497 -2.13 38.74 4.41
C ALA A 497 -3.12 39.25 3.37
N GLU A 498 -3.90 38.33 2.81
CA GLU A 498 -5.00 38.60 1.88
C GLU A 498 -6.31 38.88 2.62
N LYS A 499 -6.43 38.33 3.85
CA LYS A 499 -7.62 38.46 4.71
C LYS A 499 -7.21 38.65 6.17
N LEU A 500 -8.05 39.37 6.91
CA LEU A 500 -7.97 39.54 8.34
C LEU A 500 -9.17 38.84 9.00
N ILE A 501 -8.90 37.93 9.94
CA ILE A 501 -9.92 37.28 10.77
C ILE A 501 -9.67 37.65 12.22
N VAL A 502 -10.71 38.10 12.92
CA VAL A 502 -10.66 38.46 14.34
C VAL A 502 -11.58 37.53 15.10
N ILE A 503 -11.02 36.80 16.06
CA ILE A 503 -11.74 35.93 16.99
C ILE A 503 -11.69 36.55 18.38
N GLY A 504 -12.82 37.07 18.86
CA GLY A 504 -12.93 37.69 20.18
C GLY A 504 -14.29 38.35 20.43
N ASP A 505 -14.53 38.72 21.68
CA ASP A 505 -15.74 39.44 22.11
C ASP A 505 -15.56 40.96 22.04
N SER A 506 -14.31 41.43 21.95
CA SER A 506 -13.99 42.86 22.02
C SER A 506 -12.98 43.30 20.95
N PHE A 507 -13.47 43.95 19.88
CA PHE A 507 -12.59 44.68 18.95
C PHE A 507 -13.21 46.00 18.52
N LYS A 508 -12.48 47.11 18.74
CA LYS A 508 -13.01 48.48 18.60
C LYS A 508 -12.41 49.29 17.45
N ASP A 509 -11.18 48.99 16.99
CA ASP A 509 -10.47 49.86 16.05
C ASP A 509 -10.05 49.09 14.78
N MET A 510 -10.82 49.31 13.71
CA MET A 510 -10.63 48.64 12.43
C MET A 510 -9.49 49.27 11.62
N PRO A 511 -8.63 48.46 10.96
CA PRO A 511 -7.66 48.97 9.99
C PRO A 511 -8.38 49.67 8.83
N THR A 512 -7.75 50.70 8.26
CA THR A 512 -8.31 51.51 7.16
C THR A 512 -8.06 50.90 5.77
N SER A 513 -7.44 49.71 5.74
CA SER A 513 -6.98 49.05 4.53
C SER A 513 -8.12 48.37 3.78
N THR A 514 -7.99 48.26 2.46
CA THR A 514 -8.89 47.58 1.50
C THR A 514 -8.93 46.05 1.65
N ILE A 515 -8.46 45.50 2.79
CA ILE A 515 -8.38 44.07 3.04
C ILE A 515 -9.75 43.50 3.42
N GLN A 516 -10.04 42.26 2.98
CA GLN A 516 -11.25 41.57 3.43
C GLN A 516 -11.14 41.22 4.92
N TYR A 517 -12.17 41.59 5.68
CA TYR A 517 -12.20 41.48 7.13
C TYR A 517 -13.38 40.62 7.60
N TYR A 518 -13.13 39.82 8.64
CA TYR A 518 -14.13 38.98 9.29
C TYR A 518 -14.01 39.00 10.81
N HIS A 519 -15.15 39.07 11.50
CA HIS A 519 -15.25 39.05 12.96
C HIS A 519 -16.17 37.93 13.42
N LEU A 520 -15.74 37.18 14.44
CA LEU A 520 -16.54 36.15 15.07
C LEU A 520 -16.11 35.95 16.52
N THR A 521 -17.04 35.57 17.39
CA THR A 521 -16.69 35.10 18.74
C THR A 521 -16.20 33.66 18.70
N GLU A 522 -15.50 33.19 19.74
CA GLU A 522 -15.13 31.76 19.84
C GLU A 522 -16.37 30.86 19.79
N GLN A 523 -17.50 31.30 20.38
CA GLN A 523 -18.75 30.54 20.36
C GLN A 523 -19.35 30.45 18.95
N GLN A 524 -19.25 31.51 18.14
CA GLN A 524 -19.67 31.49 16.73
C GLN A 524 -18.78 30.58 15.90
N LEU A 525 -17.46 30.64 16.10
CA LEU A 525 -16.50 29.74 15.45
C LEU A 525 -16.82 28.28 15.75
N GLU A 526 -17.07 27.99 17.01
CA GLU A 526 -17.38 26.63 17.45
C GLU A 526 -18.72 26.15 16.90
N GLY A 527 -19.76 26.98 16.97
CA GLY A 527 -21.07 26.67 16.38
C GLY A 527 -20.92 26.38 14.88
N LEU A 528 -20.08 27.13 14.18
CA LEU A 528 -19.78 26.88 12.78
C LEU A 528 -19.07 25.55 12.58
N LEU A 529 -17.97 25.31 13.29
CA LEU A 529 -17.18 24.08 13.16
C LEU A 529 -18.00 22.84 13.56
N SER A 530 -18.87 22.93 14.57
CA SER A 530 -19.71 21.82 15.03
C SER A 530 -20.62 21.23 13.95
N ARG A 531 -21.04 22.02 12.95
CA ARG A 531 -21.80 21.55 11.77
C ARG A 531 -21.01 20.56 10.89
N TYR A 532 -19.69 20.51 11.09
CA TYR A 532 -18.75 19.63 10.41
C TYR A 532 -18.17 18.57 11.35
N SER A 533 -18.58 18.56 12.62
CA SER A 533 -18.42 17.37 13.44
C SER A 533 -19.40 16.33 12.91
N SER A 534 -18.92 15.15 12.57
CA SER A 534 -19.71 13.96 12.13
C SER A 534 -20.30 13.92 10.72
N THR A 535 -19.98 14.83 9.81
CA THR A 535 -20.45 14.76 8.42
C THR A 535 -19.31 14.43 7.44
N ASP A 536 -19.54 13.54 6.46
CA ASP A 536 -18.66 13.29 5.28
C ASP A 536 -18.59 14.51 4.33
N VAL A 537 -18.85 15.71 4.86
CA VAL A 537 -18.86 16.96 4.11
C VAL A 537 -17.42 17.28 3.72
N PRO A 538 -17.10 17.35 2.42
CA PRO A 538 -15.74 17.62 1.96
C PRO A 538 -15.23 18.91 2.60
N THR A 539 -13.98 18.94 3.07
CA THR A 539 -13.45 20.12 3.78
C THR A 539 -13.49 21.41 2.94
N HIS A 540 -13.55 21.28 1.61
CA HIS A 540 -13.79 22.41 0.70
C HIS A 540 -15.15 23.11 0.95
N GLN A 541 -16.18 22.36 1.33
CA GLN A 541 -17.49 22.91 1.66
C GLN A 541 -17.46 23.65 2.99
N LEU A 542 -16.68 23.20 3.98
CA LEU A 542 -16.41 23.95 5.21
C LEU A 542 -15.81 25.33 4.92
N LEU A 543 -14.88 25.46 3.97
CA LEU A 543 -14.34 26.78 3.59
C LEU A 543 -15.30 27.62 2.76
N ASN A 544 -16.13 27.01 1.91
CA ASN A 544 -17.17 27.72 1.18
C ASN A 544 -18.27 28.20 2.11
N ASP A 545 -18.60 27.44 3.14
CA ASP A 545 -19.61 27.76 4.13
C ASP A 545 -19.04 28.68 5.22
N LEU A 546 -17.74 28.59 5.55
CA LEU A 546 -17.02 29.65 6.25
C LEU A 546 -17.05 30.92 5.39
N GLY A 547 -16.65 30.85 4.12
CA GLY A 547 -16.65 31.98 3.21
C GLY A 547 -18.04 32.56 2.92
N GLN A 548 -19.09 31.73 2.90
CA GLN A 548 -20.48 32.15 2.79
C GLN A 548 -20.97 32.71 4.11
N PHE A 549 -20.75 32.06 5.25
CA PHE A 549 -21.11 32.57 6.58
C PHE A 549 -20.48 33.94 6.83
N LEU A 550 -19.19 34.05 6.54
CA LEU A 550 -18.40 35.27 6.56
C LEU A 550 -18.87 36.32 5.53
N LYS A 551 -19.62 35.93 4.49
CA LYS A 551 -20.28 36.83 3.50
C LYS A 551 -21.75 37.14 3.80
N THR A 552 -22.49 36.25 4.48
CA THR A 552 -23.94 36.34 4.71
C THR A 552 -24.28 36.94 6.06
N GLU A 553 -23.44 36.78 7.07
CA GLU A 553 -23.52 37.61 8.27
C GLU A 553 -22.76 38.91 8.01
N HIS A 554 -23.44 39.84 7.34
CA HIS A 554 -23.25 41.24 7.67
C HIS A 554 -23.57 41.42 9.17
N LEU A 555 -22.59 41.21 10.04
CA LEU A 555 -22.54 41.94 11.30
C LEU A 555 -22.17 43.39 10.97
N LEU A 556 -23.14 44.04 10.32
CA LEU A 556 -23.34 45.48 10.35
C LEU A 556 -23.45 45.88 11.81
N TRP A 557 -22.55 46.74 12.28
CA TRP A 557 -22.96 47.91 13.05
C TRP A 557 -22.02 49.08 12.71
N VAL A 558 -22.67 50.06 12.05
CA VAL A 558 -22.48 51.54 12.04
C VAL A 558 -21.07 52.11 12.13
#